data_AF-A0A9E4XSX5-F1
#
_entry.id   AF-A0A9E4XSX5-F1
#
_cell.length_a   1.000
_cell.length_b   1.000
_cell.length_c   1.000
_cell.angle_alpha   90.00
_cell.angle_beta   90.00
_cell.angle_gamma   90.00
#
_symmetry.space_group_name_H-M   'P 1'
#
loop_
_entity.id
_entity.type
_entity.pdbx_description
1 polymer ?
#
loop_
_entity_poly.entity_id
_entity_poly.type
_entity_poly.pdbx_seq_one_letter_code
_entity_poly.pdbx_strand_id
1 'polypeptide(L)'
;MRRAEVEFGDDLTILFVDEQEPLDAVLEFADKYGLTSTFLMDRSGAVGFSYRLTSTPTTYFLDPSGVVQDIRIGAVSYSWLEKNVERSLQ
;
A
#
# COMPACT_ATOMS: atom_id res chain seq x y z
N MET A 1 1.13 -0.37 -8.62
CA MET A 1 0.19 -1.18 -7.83
C MET A 1 -0.60 -2.13 -8.71
N ARG A 2 -1.60 -1.70 -9.50
CA ARG A 2 -2.42 -2.60 -10.34
C ARG A 2 -1.67 -3.67 -11.12
N ARG A 3 -0.59 -3.31 -11.84
CA ARG A 3 0.23 -4.29 -12.56
C ARG A 3 0.76 -5.39 -11.64
N ALA A 4 1.32 -5.01 -10.49
CA ALA A 4 1.88 -5.94 -9.53
C ALA A 4 0.80 -6.85 -8.92
N GLU A 5 -0.39 -6.34 -8.62
CA GLU A 5 -1.52 -7.15 -8.13
C GLU A 5 -1.93 -8.22 -9.15
N VAL A 6 -1.98 -7.86 -10.43
CA VAL A 6 -2.31 -8.81 -11.50
C VAL A 6 -1.19 -9.83 -11.72
N GLU A 7 0.07 -9.38 -11.66
CA GLU A 7 1.24 -10.19 -11.98
C GLU A 7 1.61 -11.17 -10.86
N PHE A 8 1.51 -10.74 -9.60
CA PHE A 8 1.84 -11.55 -8.43
C PHE A 8 0.63 -12.24 -7.79
N GLY A 9 -0.60 -11.80 -8.09
CA GLY A 9 -1.83 -12.47 -7.64
C GLY A 9 -1.83 -12.76 -6.14
N ASP A 10 -1.97 -14.04 -5.78
CA ASP A 10 -2.04 -14.50 -4.39
C ASP A 10 -0.74 -14.31 -3.59
N ASP A 11 0.40 -14.10 -4.26
CA ASP A 11 1.70 -13.87 -3.62
C ASP A 11 1.87 -12.41 -3.13
N LEU A 12 0.97 -11.49 -3.52
CA LEU A 12 1.04 -10.09 -3.13
C LEU A 12 -0.34 -9.53 -2.74
N THR A 13 -0.46 -9.13 -1.48
CA THR A 13 -1.59 -8.33 -1.01
C THR A 13 -1.19 -6.86 -0.90
N ILE A 14 -1.95 -5.95 -1.53
CA ILE A 14 -1.79 -4.51 -1.39
C ILE A 14 -2.96 -3.94 -0.58
N LEU A 15 -2.63 -3.26 0.51
CA LEU A 15 -3.58 -2.54 1.36
C LEU A 15 -3.31 -1.04 1.23
N PHE A 16 -4.32 -0.28 0.81
CA PHE A 16 -4.30 1.17 0.88
C PHE A 16 -4.86 1.59 2.24
N VAL A 17 -4.06 2.27 3.05
CA VAL A 17 -4.54 2.89 4.29
C VAL A 17 -4.81 4.36 4.00
N ASP A 18 -6.08 4.70 3.98
CA ASP A 18 -6.56 6.06 3.80
C ASP A 18 -6.53 6.80 5.15
N GLU A 19 -5.94 8.00 5.18
CA GLU A 19 -5.73 8.76 6.41
C GLU A 19 -6.74 9.90 6.53
N GLN A 20 -7.74 9.70 7.40
CA GLN A 20 -8.74 10.71 7.76
C GLN A 20 -9.52 11.32 6.58
N GLU A 21 -9.59 10.68 5.41
CA GLU A 21 -10.38 11.18 4.29
C GLU A 21 -11.87 10.76 4.41
N PRO A 22 -12.79 11.58 3.89
CA PRO A 22 -14.19 11.19 3.73
C PRO A 22 -14.34 9.95 2.84
N LEU A 23 -15.23 9.02 3.21
CA LEU A 23 -15.41 7.75 2.49
C LEU A 23 -15.81 7.95 1.02
N ASP A 24 -16.63 8.95 0.73
CA ASP A 24 -17.05 9.32 -0.63
C ASP A 24 -15.87 9.74 -1.51
N ALA A 25 -14.94 10.53 -0.98
CA ALA A 25 -13.73 10.92 -1.69
C ALA A 25 -12.84 9.70 -2.04
N VAL A 26 -12.70 8.76 -1.10
CA VAL A 26 -11.94 7.51 -1.32
C VAL A 26 -12.60 6.64 -2.37
N LEU A 27 -13.92 6.49 -2.31
CA LEU A 27 -14.68 5.70 -3.29
C LEU A 27 -14.60 6.32 -4.69
N GLU A 28 -14.72 7.64 -4.82
CA GLU A 28 -14.56 8.35 -6.09
C GLU A 28 -13.16 8.15 -6.66
N PHE A 29 -12.13 8.23 -5.81
CA PHE A 29 -10.75 7.99 -6.22
C PHE A 29 -10.55 6.55 -6.71
N ALA A 30 -11.04 5.56 -5.95
CA ALA A 30 -10.93 4.16 -6.31
C ALA A 30 -11.62 3.87 -7.66
N ASP A 31 -12.84 4.39 -7.87
CA ASP A 31 -13.58 4.23 -9.12
C ASP A 31 -12.86 4.89 -10.30
N LYS A 32 -12.42 6.14 -10.13
CA LYS A 32 -11.71 6.92 -11.16
C LYS A 32 -10.46 6.21 -11.70
N TYR A 33 -9.73 5.49 -10.83
CA TYR A 33 -8.52 4.76 -11.21
C TYR A 33 -8.73 3.25 -11.36
N GLY A 34 -9.99 2.78 -11.25
CA GLY A 34 -10.38 1.38 -11.33
C GLY A 34 -9.68 0.48 -10.31
N LEU A 35 -9.33 1.02 -9.14
CA LEU A 35 -8.59 0.28 -8.12
C LEU A 35 -9.49 -0.80 -7.50
N THR A 36 -9.00 -2.03 -7.49
CA THR A 36 -9.71 -3.20 -6.92
C THR A 36 -9.09 -3.66 -5.60
N SER A 37 -8.04 -2.96 -5.17
CA SER A 37 -7.30 -3.18 -3.95
C SER A 37 -8.15 -2.93 -2.71
N THR A 38 -7.73 -3.48 -1.57
CA THR A 38 -8.42 -3.23 -0.30
C THR A 38 -8.05 -1.87 0.25
N PHE A 39 -9.06 -1.03 0.51
CA PHE A 39 -8.91 0.23 1.23
C PHE A 39 -9.31 0.07 2.69
N LEU A 40 -8.44 0.52 3.59
CA LEU A 40 -8.64 0.56 5.04
C LEU A 40 -8.73 2.02 5.46
N MET A 41 -9.78 2.36 6.22
CA MET A 41 -10.04 3.74 6.62
C MET A 41 -9.45 4.04 8.01
N ASP A 42 -8.32 4.74 8.09
CA ASP A 42 -7.75 5.23 9.35
C ASP A 42 -8.39 6.56 9.76
N ARG A 43 -9.65 6.49 10.19
CA ARG A 43 -10.47 7.66 10.54
C ARG A 43 -9.90 8.48 11.71
N SER A 44 -9.08 7.87 12.57
CA SER A 44 -8.48 8.55 13.73
C SER A 44 -7.03 8.98 13.51
N GLY A 45 -6.39 8.58 12.41
CA GLY A 45 -4.94 8.75 12.19
C GLY A 45 -4.06 7.88 13.10
N ALA A 46 -4.63 6.84 13.71
CA ALA A 46 -3.91 6.02 14.70
C ALA A 46 -2.89 5.09 14.04
N VAL A 47 -3.19 4.61 12.83
CA VAL A 47 -2.26 3.82 12.02
C VAL A 47 -1.14 4.74 11.54
N GLY A 48 -1.48 5.92 11.02
CA GLY A 48 -0.50 6.92 10.58
C GLY A 48 0.50 7.28 11.67
N PHE A 49 0.00 7.56 12.87
CA PHE A 49 0.81 7.81 14.06
C PHE A 49 1.69 6.61 14.45
N SER A 50 1.13 5.40 14.48
CA SER A 50 1.85 4.18 14.88
C SER A 50 2.99 3.82 13.91
N TYR A 51 2.79 4.08 12.63
CA TYR A 51 3.79 3.88 11.57
C TYR A 51 4.74 5.07 11.41
N ARG A 52 4.56 6.13 12.21
CA ARG A 52 5.38 7.36 12.23
C ARG A 52 5.42 8.04 10.85
N LEU A 53 4.27 8.13 10.19
CA LEU A 53 4.18 8.84 8.91
C LEU A 53 4.62 10.30 9.06
N THR A 54 5.42 10.76 8.10
CA THR A 54 5.88 12.16 8.00
C THR A 54 5.42 12.83 6.72
N SER A 55 4.95 12.05 5.74
CA SER A 55 4.40 12.53 4.48
C SER A 55 3.63 11.42 3.77
N THR A 56 2.70 11.82 2.90
CA THR A 56 1.95 10.92 2.02
C THR A 56 2.32 11.17 0.55
N PRO A 57 2.30 10.13 -0.31
CA PRO A 57 2.17 8.71 0.06
C PRO A 57 3.45 8.17 0.72
N THR A 58 3.30 7.21 1.63
CA THR A 58 4.40 6.38 2.15
C THR A 58 4.01 4.91 2.01
N THR A 59 4.89 4.08 1.45
CA THR A 59 4.68 2.64 1.25
C THR A 59 5.63 1.84 2.13
N TYR A 60 5.10 0.88 2.87
CA TYR A 60 5.85 -0.11 3.63
C TYR A 60 5.74 -1.45 2.92
N PHE A 61 6.87 -2.12 2.69
CA PHE A 61 6.87 -3.48 2.19
C PHE A 61 7.16 -4.43 3.36
N LEU A 62 6.26 -5.38 3.58
CA LEU A 62 6.36 -6.38 4.65
C LEU A 62 6.59 -7.75 4.02
N ASP A 63 7.40 -8.58 4.67
CA ASP A 63 7.52 -10.01 4.32
C ASP A 63 6.34 -10.83 4.89
N PRO A 64 6.23 -12.14 4.55
CA PRO A 64 5.17 -13.00 5.05
C PRO A 64 5.16 -13.21 6.58
N SER A 65 6.26 -12.90 7.28
CA SER A 65 6.33 -12.93 8.75
C SER A 65 5.84 -11.62 9.39
N GLY A 66 5.47 -10.63 8.58
CA GLY A 66 4.99 -9.33 9.02
C GLY A 66 6.11 -8.33 9.34
N VAL A 67 7.36 -8.61 8.95
CA VAL A 67 8.49 -7.71 9.21
C VAL A 67 8.66 -6.75 8.04
N VAL A 68 8.84 -5.46 8.36
CA VAL A 68 9.10 -4.41 7.35
C VAL A 68 10.49 -4.61 6.75
N GLN A 69 10.54 -4.84 5.44
CA GLN A 69 11.77 -5.07 4.67
C GLN A 69 12.26 -3.81 3.94
N ASP A 70 11.35 -2.90 3.57
CA ASP A 70 11.69 -1.65 2.89
C ASP A 70 10.58 -0.60 3.10
N ILE A 71 10.95 0.68 3.04
CA ILE A 71 10.06 1.83 3.21
C ILE A 71 10.35 2.85 2.12
N ARG A 72 9.30 3.36 1.47
CA ARG A 72 9.40 4.43 0.49
C ARG A 72 8.49 5.58 0.82
N ILE A 73 9.09 6.76 0.96
CA ILE A 73 8.40 8.04 1.01
C ILE A 73 8.27 8.56 -0.42
N GLY A 74 7.05 8.94 -0.81
CA GLY A 74 6.70 9.33 -2.16
C GLY A 74 6.28 8.14 -3.04
N ALA A 75 6.17 8.40 -4.34
CA ALA A 75 5.71 7.41 -5.30
C ALA A 75 6.67 6.22 -5.43
N VAL A 76 6.12 5.01 -5.51
CA VAL A 76 6.90 3.79 -5.78
C VAL A 76 6.86 3.41 -7.26
N SER A 77 7.98 2.90 -7.77
CA SER A 77 8.05 2.31 -9.12
C SER A 77 7.64 0.84 -9.11
N TYR A 78 7.27 0.33 -10.29
CA TYR A 78 7.04 -1.11 -10.46
C TYR A 78 8.29 -1.94 -10.13
N SER A 79 9.46 -1.50 -10.60
CA SER A 79 10.74 -2.18 -10.34
C SER A 79 11.10 -2.27 -8.85
N TRP A 80 10.64 -1.30 -8.04
CA TRP A 80 10.84 -1.38 -6.59
C TRP A 80 9.95 -2.45 -5.96
N LEU A 81 8.70 -2.60 -6.42
CA LEU A 81 7.80 -3.65 -5.96
C LEU A 81 8.33 -5.04 -6.35
N GLU A 82 8.66 -5.22 -7.62
CA GLU A 82 9.19 -6.48 -8.17
C GLU A 82 10.40 -6.97 -7.36
N LYS A 83 11.40 -6.10 -7.17
CA LYS A 83 12.59 -6.43 -6.37
C LYS A 83 12.27 -6.84 -4.93
N ASN A 84 11.27 -6.22 -4.30
CA ASN A 84 10.89 -6.54 -2.93
C ASN A 84 10.16 -7.88 -2.83
N VAL A 85 9.28 -8.17 -3.78
CA VAL A 85 8.59 -9.46 -3.88
C VAL A 85 9.60 -10.58 -4.12
N GLU A 86 10.47 -10.44 -5.11
CA GLU A 86 11.51 -11.44 -5.43
C GLU A 86 12.41 -11.75 -4.23
N ARG A 87 12.79 -10.73 -3.45
CA ARG A 87 13.59 -10.90 -2.24
C ARG A 87 12.85 -11.63 -1.12
N SER A 88 11.53 -11.51 -1.06
CA SER A 88 10.71 -12.09 0.02
C SER A 88 10.30 -13.55 -0.25
N LEU A 89 10.49 -14.02 -1.49
CA LEU A 89 10.23 -15.41 -1.90
C LEU A 89 11.49 -16.30 -1.84
N GLN A 90 12.65 -15.74 -1.49
CA GLN A 90 13.92 -16.47 -1.32
C GLN A 90 14.11 -16.92 0.12
#